data_AF-A0A368GB79-F1
#
_entry.id   AF-A0A368GB79-F1
#
_cell.length_a   1.000
_cell.length_b   1.000
_cell.length_c   1.000
_cell.angle_alpha   90.00
_cell.angle_beta   90.00
_cell.angle_gamma   90.00
#
_symmetry.space_group_name_H-M   'P 1'
#
loop_
_entity.id
_entity.type
_entity.pdbx_description
1 polymer ?
#
loop_
_entity_poly.entity_id
_entity_poly.type
_entity_poly.pdbx_seq_one_letter_code
_entity_poly.pdbx_strand_id
1 'polypeptide(L)'
;MLFTDGLDEWPHAILDQEMKHKDGDVIRMFGFSMGYGTGQLPLLHWMACRTFARYSVIDSIMDVKPQSRAFLDHLSVALGRSLEGTPIEARRISWTNLYMEAQGLGPTITISLPIVTKPDGIWAGQRVAGIAGIDIALAELTERLPKGEQLYGIIVDNNGIIVHHPKLVLPTTEVHAVRRSACYDASQVRFRAGAGLRVKLNYRFIDVIVVVAVVVWYSYCLEPVGSIDADSIARTLIAQLVQYGFSDQRVYRLVGLIDSIPTIDLLELEGNSTAVHRLRHGIITSTCGDEAILDGEREFYCANLKGSPYSVVIVNSVKRETLAYTEKVTTLDTANNPFVTYYLSSRSVCDWKLDPLPAASRFDALQGVACEEDRSLPYALTNALKKWAESWPQYVSNN
;
A
#
# COMPACT_ATOMS: atom_id res chain seq x y z
N MET A 1 4.43 -4.79 -28.95
CA MET A 1 3.33 -3.87 -29.31
C MET A 1 3.95 -2.72 -30.09
N LEU A 2 3.29 -2.23 -31.13
CA LEU A 2 3.81 -1.18 -32.01
C LEU A 2 2.82 -0.01 -32.05
N PHE A 3 3.28 1.18 -31.69
CA PHE A 3 2.53 2.43 -31.75
C PHE A 3 3.12 3.30 -32.86
N THR A 4 2.31 3.75 -33.82
CA THR A 4 2.80 4.52 -34.98
C THR A 4 1.65 5.29 -35.64
N ASP A 5 1.94 6.43 -36.25
CA ASP A 5 1.07 7.19 -37.15
C ASP A 5 1.22 6.79 -38.63
N GLY A 6 2.23 5.98 -38.92
CA GLY A 6 2.66 5.56 -40.26
C GLY A 6 4.18 5.34 -40.27
N LEU A 7 4.64 4.43 -41.12
CA LEU A 7 6.07 4.22 -41.35
C LEU A 7 6.36 4.35 -42.85
N ASP A 8 7.48 4.99 -43.17
CA ASP A 8 7.99 5.06 -44.55
C ASP A 8 8.39 3.66 -45.05
N GLU A 9 9.01 2.86 -44.18
CA GLU A 9 9.39 1.48 -44.45
C GLU A 9 8.84 0.54 -43.38
N TRP A 10 8.10 -0.49 -43.81
CA TRP A 10 7.47 -1.46 -42.93
C TRP A 10 8.35 -2.70 -42.77
N PRO A 11 8.59 -3.22 -41.54
CA PRO A 11 9.49 -4.35 -41.29
C PRO A 11 8.86 -5.73 -41.62
N HIS A 12 8.10 -5.81 -42.71
CA HIS A 12 7.39 -7.02 -43.13
C HIS A 12 8.34 -8.17 -43.50
N ALA A 13 9.46 -7.87 -44.16
CA ALA A 13 10.45 -8.87 -44.54
C ALA A 13 11.12 -9.53 -43.33
N ILE A 14 11.48 -8.73 -42.32
CA ILE A 14 12.05 -9.22 -41.06
C ILE A 14 11.01 -10.06 -40.32
N LEU A 15 9.76 -9.62 -40.28
CA LEU A 15 8.68 -10.37 -39.63
C LEU A 15 8.48 -11.75 -40.27
N ASP A 16 8.43 -11.83 -41.60
CA ASP A 16 8.29 -13.12 -42.28
C ASP A 16 9.53 -14.01 -42.12
N GLN A 17 10.73 -13.43 -41.97
CA GLN A 17 11.93 -14.19 -41.64
C GLN A 17 11.84 -14.76 -40.23
N GLU A 18 11.54 -13.94 -39.22
CA GLU A 18 11.43 -14.36 -37.82
C GLU A 18 10.36 -15.44 -37.63
N MET A 19 9.21 -15.29 -38.30
CA MET A 19 8.10 -16.26 -38.24
C MET A 19 8.44 -17.62 -38.88
N LYS A 20 9.41 -17.68 -39.79
CA LYS A 20 9.87 -18.93 -40.43
C LYS A 20 10.92 -19.67 -39.61
N HIS A 21 11.74 -18.95 -38.84
CA HIS A 21 12.91 -19.51 -38.17
C HIS A 21 12.68 -19.83 -36.68
N LYS A 22 11.61 -19.32 -36.07
CA LYS A 22 11.26 -19.64 -34.69
C LYS A 22 10.36 -20.85 -34.59
N ASP A 23 10.95 -21.97 -34.16
CA ASP A 23 10.21 -23.17 -33.77
C ASP A 23 9.54 -22.93 -32.40
N GLY A 24 8.21 -22.83 -32.39
CA GLY A 24 7.38 -22.87 -31.17
C GLY A 24 7.03 -21.52 -30.54
N ASP A 25 7.91 -20.52 -30.60
CA ASP A 25 7.67 -19.20 -29.99
C ASP A 25 6.87 -18.26 -30.91
N VAL A 26 5.55 -18.24 -30.74
CA VAL A 26 4.65 -17.37 -31.52
C VAL A 26 4.72 -15.93 -30.98
N ILE A 27 5.41 -15.06 -31.71
CA ILE A 27 5.40 -13.61 -31.45
C ILE A 27 4.04 -13.05 -31.89
N ARG A 28 3.41 -12.24 -31.02
CA ARG A 28 2.17 -11.50 -31.33
C ARG A 28 2.43 -10.00 -31.44
N MET A 29 2.11 -9.39 -32.57
CA MET A 29 2.27 -7.96 -32.79
C MET A 29 0.94 -7.21 -32.67
N PHE A 30 0.66 -6.64 -31.50
CA PHE A 30 -0.44 -5.70 -31.34
C PHE A 30 -0.05 -4.35 -31.92
N GLY A 31 -0.82 -3.88 -32.90
CA GLY A 31 -0.59 -2.63 -33.61
C GLY A 31 -1.57 -1.54 -33.18
N PHE A 32 -1.06 -0.34 -32.94
CA PHE A 32 -1.82 0.84 -32.55
C PHE A 32 -1.50 1.97 -33.52
N SER A 33 -2.48 2.33 -34.36
CA SER A 33 -2.39 3.57 -35.15
C SER A 33 -2.69 4.74 -34.24
N MET A 34 -1.79 5.72 -34.14
CA MET A 34 -1.96 6.84 -33.21
C MET A 34 -1.79 8.17 -33.93
N GLY A 35 -2.74 9.07 -33.76
CA GLY A 35 -2.62 10.44 -34.26
C GLY A 35 -3.89 10.91 -34.93
N TYR A 36 -4.11 12.23 -34.90
CA TYR A 36 -5.32 12.82 -35.44
C TYR A 36 -5.40 12.62 -36.95
N GLY A 37 -6.41 11.89 -37.41
CA GLY A 37 -6.62 11.62 -38.83
C GLY A 37 -5.67 10.58 -39.43
N THR A 38 -4.97 9.79 -38.62
CA THR A 38 -4.11 8.69 -39.11
C THR A 38 -4.93 7.56 -39.72
N GLY A 39 -6.14 7.31 -39.21
CA GLY A 39 -7.07 6.35 -39.77
C GLY A 39 -6.53 4.91 -39.74
N GLN A 40 -6.98 4.08 -40.68
CA GLN A 40 -6.54 2.69 -40.77
C GLN A 40 -5.23 2.57 -41.55
N LEU A 41 -4.25 1.88 -40.96
CA LEU A 41 -2.96 1.56 -41.57
C LEU A 41 -2.98 0.08 -42.04
N PRO A 42 -3.14 -0.21 -43.34
CA PRO A 42 -3.37 -1.57 -43.82
C PRO A 42 -2.20 -2.53 -43.55
N LEU A 43 -0.96 -2.05 -43.66
CA LEU A 43 0.23 -2.86 -43.42
C LEU A 43 0.38 -3.21 -41.93
N LEU A 44 0.07 -2.27 -41.02
CA LEU A 44 0.03 -2.55 -39.59
C LEU A 44 -1.06 -3.57 -39.24
N HIS A 45 -2.23 -3.44 -39.86
CA HIS A 45 -3.32 -4.40 -39.72
C HIS A 45 -2.91 -5.79 -40.23
N TRP A 46 -2.23 -5.85 -41.37
CA TRP A 46 -1.70 -7.10 -41.94
C TRP A 46 -0.70 -7.78 -40.99
N MET A 47 0.27 -7.04 -40.45
CA MET A 47 1.25 -7.60 -39.49
C MET A 47 0.58 -8.13 -38.22
N ALA A 48 -0.42 -7.41 -37.69
CA ALA A 48 -1.18 -7.88 -36.53
C ALA A 48 -1.96 -9.17 -36.86
N CYS A 49 -2.62 -9.24 -38.01
CA CYS A 49 -3.32 -10.45 -38.45
C CYS A 49 -2.36 -11.62 -38.67
N ARG A 50 -1.21 -11.38 -39.30
CA ARG A 50 -0.16 -12.37 -39.57
C ARG A 50 0.37 -13.02 -38.30
N THR A 51 0.38 -12.28 -37.20
CA THR A 51 0.88 -12.72 -35.88
C THR A 51 -0.25 -13.09 -34.91
N PHE A 52 -1.49 -13.29 -35.39
CA PHE A 52 -2.66 -13.61 -34.57
C PHE A 52 -2.89 -12.63 -33.41
N ALA A 53 -2.71 -11.34 -33.67
CA ALA A 53 -2.90 -10.25 -32.72
C ALA A 53 -4.04 -9.32 -33.18
N ARG A 54 -4.28 -8.25 -32.40
CA ARG A 54 -5.32 -7.25 -32.67
C ARG A 54 -4.69 -5.91 -33.11
N TYR A 55 -5.38 -5.24 -34.02
CA TYR A 55 -5.10 -3.87 -34.46
C TYR A 55 -6.12 -2.91 -33.86
N SER A 56 -5.66 -1.74 -33.41
CA SER A 56 -6.50 -0.70 -32.80
C SER A 56 -6.12 0.68 -33.36
N VAL A 57 -7.09 1.58 -33.47
CA VAL A 57 -6.91 2.96 -33.93
C VAL A 57 -7.18 3.91 -32.77
N ILE A 58 -6.25 4.83 -32.53
CA ILE A 58 -6.31 5.84 -31.47
C ILE A 58 -6.25 7.22 -32.15
N ASP A 59 -7.42 7.73 -32.53
CA ASP A 59 -7.53 9.01 -33.22
C ASP A 59 -7.67 10.20 -32.25
N SER A 60 -8.12 9.94 -31.02
CA SER A 60 -8.34 10.96 -29.99
C SER A 60 -7.85 10.54 -28.60
N ILE A 61 -7.72 11.52 -27.70
CA ILE A 61 -7.41 11.27 -26.28
C ILE A 61 -8.47 10.37 -25.61
N MET A 62 -9.72 10.47 -26.06
CA MET A 62 -10.81 9.63 -25.53
C MET A 62 -10.66 8.15 -25.89
N ASP A 63 -9.99 7.86 -27.01
CA ASP A 63 -9.77 6.48 -27.48
C ASP A 63 -8.62 5.80 -26.76
N VAL A 64 -7.68 6.56 -26.19
CA VAL A 64 -6.49 6.01 -25.52
C VAL A 64 -6.88 4.97 -24.48
N LYS A 65 -7.87 5.25 -23.63
CA LYS A 65 -8.27 4.36 -22.54
C LYS A 65 -8.87 3.02 -23.03
N PRO A 66 -9.91 2.99 -23.87
CA PRO A 66 -10.47 1.73 -24.35
C PRO A 66 -9.50 0.99 -25.27
N GLN A 67 -8.81 1.69 -26.17
CA GLN A 67 -7.98 1.05 -27.19
C GLN A 67 -6.67 0.50 -26.61
N SER A 68 -6.03 1.19 -25.66
CA SER A 68 -4.83 0.66 -24.97
C SER A 68 -5.10 -0.64 -24.22
N ARG A 69 -6.35 -0.94 -23.85
CA ARG A 69 -6.76 -2.20 -23.20
C ARG A 69 -7.30 -3.24 -24.18
N ALA A 70 -7.54 -2.90 -25.45
CA ALA A 70 -8.17 -3.79 -26.43
C ALA A 70 -7.36 -5.07 -26.73
N PHE A 71 -6.05 -5.08 -26.45
CA PHE A 71 -5.22 -6.28 -26.55
C PHE A 71 -5.61 -7.33 -25.51
N LEU A 72 -6.07 -6.92 -24.31
CA LEU A 72 -6.51 -7.84 -23.26
C LEU A 72 -7.78 -8.59 -23.68
N ASP A 73 -8.69 -7.95 -24.41
CA ASP A 73 -9.88 -8.63 -24.95
C ASP A 73 -9.50 -9.77 -25.90
N HIS A 74 -8.45 -9.58 -26.71
CA HIS A 74 -7.99 -10.62 -27.63
C HIS A 74 -7.32 -11.77 -26.88
N LEU A 75 -6.50 -11.44 -25.87
CA LEU A 75 -5.86 -12.44 -25.02
C LEU A 75 -6.87 -13.19 -24.15
N SER A 76 -7.96 -12.54 -23.72
CA SER A 76 -9.01 -13.18 -22.94
C SER A 76 -9.77 -14.22 -23.76
N VAL A 77 -9.96 -14.00 -25.07
CA VAL A 77 -10.52 -15.02 -25.97
C VAL A 77 -9.61 -16.25 -26.06
N ALA A 78 -8.30 -16.04 -26.19
CA ALA A 78 -7.33 -17.15 -26.21
C ALA A 78 -7.32 -17.93 -24.89
N LEU A 79 -7.36 -17.23 -23.76
CA LEU A 79 -7.48 -17.84 -22.43
C LEU A 79 -8.78 -18.63 -22.30
N GLY A 80 -9.91 -18.04 -22.70
CA GLY A 80 -11.22 -18.68 -22.62
C GLY A 80 -11.31 -19.96 -23.45
N ARG A 81 -10.70 -20.00 -24.64
CA ARG A 81 -10.58 -21.24 -25.44
C ARG A 81 -9.79 -22.33 -24.74
N SER A 82 -8.70 -21.98 -24.06
CA SER A 82 -7.90 -22.92 -23.28
C SER A 82 -8.66 -23.51 -22.09
N LEU A 83 -9.57 -22.72 -21.50
CA LEU A 83 -10.33 -23.09 -20.32
C LEU A 83 -11.74 -23.65 -20.61
N GLU A 84 -12.16 -23.70 -21.88
CA GLU A 84 -13.51 -24.14 -22.29
C GLU A 84 -13.77 -25.61 -21.89
N GLY A 85 -12.75 -26.46 -21.96
CA GLY A 85 -12.81 -27.87 -21.57
C GLY A 85 -12.40 -28.16 -20.13
N THR A 86 -11.97 -27.17 -19.34
CA THR A 86 -11.51 -27.40 -17.97
C THR A 86 -12.64 -27.17 -16.95
N PRO A 87 -12.90 -28.15 -16.06
CA PRO A 87 -13.88 -27.98 -14.99
C PRO A 87 -13.43 -26.89 -14.02
N ILE A 88 -14.38 -26.23 -13.34
CA ILE A 88 -14.10 -25.02 -12.56
C ILE A 88 -13.12 -25.27 -11.41
N GLU A 89 -13.15 -26.48 -10.84
CA GLU A 89 -12.29 -26.93 -9.74
C GLU A 89 -10.83 -27.14 -10.18
N ALA A 90 -10.60 -27.42 -11.46
CA ALA A 90 -9.26 -27.61 -12.04
C ALA A 90 -8.66 -26.30 -12.58
N ARG A 91 -9.42 -25.20 -12.58
CA ARG A 91 -8.93 -23.91 -13.08
C ARG A 91 -7.97 -23.30 -12.07
N ARG A 92 -6.84 -22.81 -12.58
CA ARG A 92 -5.85 -22.12 -11.75
C ARG A 92 -6.41 -20.78 -11.27
N ILE A 93 -6.36 -20.59 -9.97
CA ILE A 93 -6.67 -19.35 -9.30
C ILE A 93 -5.49 -18.37 -9.45
N SER A 94 -5.78 -17.10 -9.69
CA SER A 94 -4.78 -16.04 -9.79
C SER A 94 -4.85 -15.11 -8.58
N TRP A 95 -3.69 -14.79 -8.02
CA TRP A 95 -3.55 -13.89 -6.87
C TRP A 95 -3.04 -12.54 -7.35
N THR A 96 -3.62 -11.45 -6.86
CA THR A 96 -3.07 -10.12 -7.11
C THR A 96 -1.91 -9.82 -6.16
N ASN A 97 -1.08 -8.86 -6.52
CA ASN A 97 -0.21 -8.21 -5.55
C ASN A 97 -1.05 -7.41 -4.55
N LEU A 98 -0.42 -7.01 -3.43
CA LEU A 98 -1.06 -6.13 -2.47
C LEU A 98 -1.36 -4.79 -3.12
N TYR A 99 -2.62 -4.37 -3.11
CA TYR A 99 -3.06 -3.08 -3.64
C TYR A 99 -3.98 -2.37 -2.63
N MET A 100 -4.22 -1.08 -2.83
CA MET A 100 -5.17 -0.34 -2.01
C MET A 100 -6.57 -0.47 -2.61
N GLU A 101 -7.52 -0.93 -1.81
CA GLU A 101 -8.89 -1.14 -2.28
C GLU A 101 -9.66 0.19 -2.43
N ALA A 102 -10.51 0.26 -3.46
CA ALA A 102 -11.16 1.47 -3.95
C ALA A 102 -12.34 1.99 -3.11
N GLN A 103 -12.99 1.14 -2.32
CA GLN A 103 -14.05 1.46 -1.38
C GLN A 103 -13.53 1.84 0.01
N GLY A 104 -12.22 1.74 0.23
CA GLY A 104 -11.56 2.17 1.47
C GLY A 104 -11.41 1.07 2.52
N LEU A 105 -11.50 -0.20 2.13
CA LEU A 105 -11.14 -1.34 2.99
C LEU A 105 -9.66 -1.32 3.39
N GLY A 106 -8.82 -0.64 2.62
CA GLY A 106 -7.39 -0.52 2.84
C GLY A 106 -6.57 -1.52 2.03
N PRO A 107 -5.36 -1.89 2.49
CA PRO A 107 -4.49 -2.81 1.75
C PRO A 107 -5.12 -4.21 1.67
N THR A 108 -5.28 -4.71 0.44
CA THR A 108 -6.09 -5.88 0.11
C THR A 108 -5.39 -6.73 -0.95
N ILE A 109 -5.64 -8.03 -0.92
CA ILE A 109 -5.24 -9.01 -1.93
C ILE A 109 -6.50 -9.65 -2.48
N THR A 110 -6.59 -9.82 -3.79
CA THR A 110 -7.73 -10.46 -4.45
C THR A 110 -7.33 -11.79 -5.03
N ILE A 111 -8.15 -12.79 -4.74
CA ILE A 111 -8.16 -14.09 -5.38
C ILE A 111 -9.12 -14.02 -6.56
N SER A 112 -8.66 -14.35 -7.77
CA SER A 112 -9.44 -14.18 -8.99
C SER A 112 -9.54 -15.47 -9.82
N LEU A 113 -10.71 -15.65 -10.45
CA LEU A 113 -11.03 -16.78 -11.30
C LEU A 113 -11.82 -16.33 -12.55
N PRO A 114 -11.38 -16.69 -13.78
CA PRO A 114 -12.11 -16.33 -15.00
C PRO A 114 -13.37 -17.19 -15.19
N ILE A 115 -14.48 -16.51 -15.50
CA ILE A 115 -15.77 -17.13 -15.85
C ILE A 115 -15.82 -17.26 -17.38
N VAL A 116 -15.80 -18.50 -17.84
CA VAL A 116 -15.82 -18.86 -19.27
C VAL A 116 -17.25 -19.14 -19.70
N THR A 117 -17.64 -18.63 -20.87
CA THR A 117 -18.94 -18.87 -21.49
C THR A 117 -18.79 -19.53 -22.85
N LYS A 118 -19.84 -20.24 -23.25
CA LYS A 118 -19.98 -20.67 -24.64
C LYS A 118 -20.24 -19.43 -25.52
N PRO A 119 -19.73 -19.42 -26.75
CA PRO A 119 -19.88 -18.28 -27.65
C PRO A 119 -21.22 -18.29 -28.39
N ASP A 120 -22.32 -18.31 -27.65
CA ASP A 120 -23.67 -18.33 -28.19
C ASP A 120 -24.42 -17.03 -27.87
N GLY A 121 -25.30 -16.63 -28.80
CA GLY A 121 -26.15 -15.44 -28.66
C GLY A 121 -25.36 -14.16 -28.35
N ILE A 122 -25.61 -13.58 -27.17
CA ILE A 122 -25.00 -12.32 -26.70
C ILE A 122 -23.49 -12.41 -26.48
N TRP A 123 -22.93 -13.62 -26.38
CA TRP A 123 -21.49 -13.86 -26.17
C TRP A 123 -20.75 -14.18 -27.48
N ALA A 124 -21.35 -13.93 -28.64
CA ALA A 124 -20.72 -14.13 -29.93
C ALA A 124 -19.40 -13.36 -30.03
N GLY A 125 -18.28 -14.08 -30.16
CA GLY A 125 -16.94 -13.50 -30.25
C GLY A 125 -16.22 -13.31 -28.91
N GLN A 126 -16.90 -13.51 -27.77
CA GLN A 126 -16.29 -13.54 -26.44
C GLN A 126 -16.20 -14.99 -25.94
N ARG A 127 -15.23 -15.24 -25.04
CA ARG A 127 -15.07 -16.55 -24.36
C ARG A 127 -14.95 -16.41 -22.85
N VAL A 128 -14.55 -15.25 -22.36
CA VAL A 128 -14.56 -14.91 -20.93
C VAL A 128 -15.66 -13.88 -20.73
N ALA A 129 -16.69 -14.23 -19.95
CA ALA A 129 -17.78 -13.31 -19.62
C ALA A 129 -17.40 -12.32 -18.51
N GLY A 130 -16.45 -12.71 -17.65
CA GLY A 130 -15.98 -11.88 -16.57
C GLY A 130 -14.96 -12.60 -15.68
N ILE A 131 -14.59 -11.95 -14.59
CA ILE A 131 -13.67 -12.47 -13.58
C ILE A 131 -14.39 -12.39 -12.24
N ALA A 132 -14.49 -13.51 -11.54
CA ALA A 132 -14.89 -13.52 -10.14
C ALA A 132 -13.68 -13.17 -9.28
N GLY A 133 -13.85 -12.26 -8.33
CA GLY A 133 -12.82 -11.84 -7.38
C GLY A 133 -13.32 -11.97 -5.94
N ILE A 134 -12.47 -12.46 -5.04
CA ILE A 134 -12.70 -12.44 -3.59
C ILE A 134 -11.56 -11.68 -2.95
N ASP A 135 -11.92 -10.65 -2.19
CA ASP A 135 -10.97 -9.76 -1.52
C ASP A 135 -10.65 -10.28 -0.12
N ILE A 136 -9.37 -10.24 0.23
CA ILE A 136 -8.83 -10.59 1.55
C ILE A 136 -8.09 -9.37 2.07
N ALA A 137 -8.60 -8.78 3.15
CA ALA A 137 -7.95 -7.64 3.79
C ALA A 137 -6.64 -8.08 4.46
N LEU A 138 -5.61 -7.25 4.37
CA LEU A 138 -4.33 -7.53 5.02
C LEU A 138 -4.45 -7.71 6.53
N ALA A 139 -5.41 -7.02 7.16
CA ALA A 139 -5.69 -7.15 8.59
C ALA A 139 -6.12 -8.57 8.98
N GLU A 140 -6.95 -9.21 8.15
CA GLU A 140 -7.40 -10.60 8.34
C GLU A 140 -6.25 -11.58 8.14
N LEU A 141 -5.44 -11.36 7.10
CA LEU A 141 -4.28 -12.22 6.80
C LEU A 141 -3.21 -12.18 7.90
N THR A 142 -3.07 -11.05 8.60
CA THR A 142 -2.01 -10.81 9.60
C THR A 142 -2.50 -10.94 11.04
N GLU A 143 -3.77 -11.29 11.27
CA GLU A 143 -4.36 -11.40 12.60
C GLU A 143 -3.64 -12.44 13.47
N ARG A 144 -3.29 -13.59 12.87
CA ARG A 144 -2.65 -14.71 13.57
C ARG A 144 -1.13 -14.63 13.64
N LEU A 145 -0.52 -13.62 13.01
CA LEU A 145 0.93 -13.48 13.03
C LEU A 145 1.39 -12.88 14.37
N PRO A 146 2.56 -13.31 14.88
CA PRO A 146 3.16 -12.68 16.05
C PRO A 146 3.55 -11.23 15.71
N LYS A 147 3.25 -10.30 16.62
CA LYS A 147 3.50 -8.85 16.47
C LYS A 147 4.43 -8.30 17.55
N GLY A 148 5.21 -9.18 18.19
CA GLY A 148 6.11 -8.81 19.29
C GLY A 148 7.45 -8.25 18.78
N GLU A 149 8.20 -7.63 19.69
CA GLU A 149 9.55 -7.12 19.35
C GLU A 149 10.60 -8.23 19.27
N GLN A 150 10.44 -9.31 20.03
CA GLN A 150 11.32 -10.48 19.96
C GLN A 150 10.92 -11.41 18.82
N LEU A 151 9.61 -11.60 18.63
CA LEU A 151 9.04 -12.52 17.66
C LEU A 151 8.06 -11.78 16.76
N TYR A 152 8.36 -11.70 15.47
CA TYR A 152 7.46 -11.08 14.49
C TYR A 152 7.29 -11.93 13.23
N GLY A 153 6.11 -11.83 12.63
CA GLY A 153 5.78 -12.49 11.38
C GLY A 153 5.95 -11.58 10.16
N ILE A 154 6.38 -12.17 9.06
CA ILE A 154 6.51 -11.54 7.74
C ILE A 154 5.75 -12.42 6.74
N ILE A 155 5.09 -11.79 5.77
CA ILE A 155 4.51 -12.49 4.62
C ILE A 155 5.23 -12.01 3.37
N VAL A 156 5.72 -12.95 2.57
CA VAL A 156 6.50 -12.69 1.35
C VAL A 156 5.91 -13.48 0.17
N ASP A 157 5.88 -12.85 -1.00
CA ASP A 157 5.51 -13.45 -2.30
C ASP A 157 6.67 -14.32 -2.85
N ASN A 158 6.36 -15.31 -3.69
CA ASN A 158 7.29 -16.11 -4.48
C ASN A 158 8.24 -15.33 -5.40
N ASN A 159 8.10 -14.01 -5.54
CA ASN A 159 9.05 -13.10 -6.18
C ASN A 159 10.03 -12.43 -5.19
N GLY A 160 9.87 -12.66 -3.88
CA GLY A 160 10.64 -12.00 -2.82
C GLY A 160 10.09 -10.65 -2.36
N ILE A 161 8.88 -10.28 -2.83
CA ILE A 161 8.22 -9.02 -2.46
C ILE A 161 7.50 -9.19 -1.12
N ILE A 162 7.68 -8.23 -0.22
CA ILE A 162 7.03 -8.21 1.08
C ILE A 162 5.58 -7.77 0.93
N VAL A 163 4.66 -8.59 1.46
CA VAL A 163 3.24 -8.28 1.63
C VAL A 163 2.99 -7.68 3.01
N HIS A 164 3.61 -8.25 4.05
CA HIS A 164 3.50 -7.76 5.41
C HIS A 164 4.84 -7.78 6.11
N HIS A 165 5.18 -6.69 6.81
CA HIS A 165 6.36 -6.60 7.65
C HIS A 165 6.15 -5.48 8.71
N PRO A 166 6.64 -5.61 9.95
CA PRO A 166 6.42 -4.59 11.00
C PRO A 166 6.95 -3.19 10.66
N LYS A 167 8.08 -3.11 9.96
CA LYS A 167 8.67 -1.84 9.46
C LYS A 167 7.99 -1.31 8.18
N LEU A 168 7.10 -2.07 7.54
CA LEU A 168 6.44 -1.64 6.32
C LEU A 168 5.29 -0.70 6.68
N VAL A 169 5.45 0.58 6.38
CA VAL A 169 4.41 1.59 6.61
C VAL A 169 3.52 1.68 5.38
N LEU A 170 2.31 1.13 5.49
CA LEU A 170 1.32 1.20 4.44
C LEU A 170 0.48 2.48 4.57
N PRO A 171 0.12 3.13 3.44
CA PRO A 171 -0.84 4.22 3.45
C PRO A 171 -2.22 3.71 3.89
N THR A 172 -2.95 4.50 4.66
CA THR A 172 -4.29 4.12 5.15
C THR A 172 -5.35 4.17 4.07
N THR A 173 -5.16 4.97 3.03
CA THR A 173 -6.05 5.08 1.86
C THR A 173 -5.24 5.33 0.59
N GLU A 174 -5.82 5.02 -0.58
CA GLU A 174 -5.22 5.28 -1.90
C GLU A 174 -4.66 6.69 -2.05
N VAL A 175 -5.35 7.71 -1.50
CA VAL A 175 -4.94 9.13 -1.62
C VAL A 175 -3.58 9.39 -0.96
N HIS A 176 -3.23 8.63 0.08
CA HIS A 176 -1.95 8.76 0.77
C HIS A 176 -0.80 8.09 0.01
N ALA A 177 -1.06 7.12 -0.88
CA ALA A 177 -0.05 6.51 -1.73
C ALA A 177 0.49 7.48 -2.80
N VAL A 178 -0.35 8.42 -3.28
CA VAL A 178 0.00 9.44 -4.28
C VAL A 178 0.91 10.54 -3.71
N ARG A 179 0.94 10.71 -2.39
CA ARG A 179 1.59 11.84 -1.73
C ARG A 179 3.02 11.50 -1.30
N ARG A 180 3.98 11.76 -2.18
CA ARG A 180 5.29 12.32 -1.82
C ARG A 180 6.14 12.85 -2.98
N SER A 181 5.84 12.48 -4.23
CA SER A 181 6.67 12.84 -5.41
C SER A 181 5.97 13.68 -6.48
N ALA A 182 4.66 13.89 -6.40
CA ALA A 182 3.95 14.75 -7.34
C ALA A 182 4.26 16.23 -7.05
N CYS A 183 5.30 16.76 -7.70
CA CYS A 183 5.52 18.20 -7.82
C CYS A 183 4.39 18.77 -8.68
N TYR A 184 3.36 19.33 -8.05
CA TYR A 184 2.36 20.11 -8.77
C TYR A 184 2.94 21.48 -9.11
N ASP A 185 2.87 21.86 -10.38
CA ASP A 185 3.12 23.24 -10.77
C ASP A 185 1.96 24.12 -10.25
N ALA A 186 2.19 24.75 -9.10
CA ALA A 186 1.21 25.61 -8.44
C ALA A 186 0.82 26.83 -9.30
N SER A 187 1.60 27.18 -10.34
CA SER A 187 1.26 28.27 -11.25
C SER A 187 0.03 27.95 -12.10
N GLN A 188 -0.23 26.68 -12.41
CA GLN A 188 -1.39 26.23 -13.19
C GLN A 188 -2.68 26.14 -12.37
N VAL A 189 -2.58 26.07 -11.04
CA VAL A 189 -3.73 25.90 -10.12
C VAL A 189 -4.39 27.25 -9.77
N ARG A 190 -3.67 28.37 -9.90
CA ARG A 190 -4.11 29.71 -9.44
C ARG A 190 -5.32 30.29 -10.19
N PHE A 191 -5.69 29.76 -11.35
CA PHE A 191 -6.77 30.36 -12.15
C PHE A 191 -8.18 29.80 -11.89
N ARG A 192 -8.37 28.77 -11.05
CA ARG A 192 -9.69 28.09 -10.97
C ARG A 192 -10.14 27.53 -9.61
N ALA A 193 -9.76 28.11 -8.48
CA ALA A 193 -10.28 27.62 -7.19
C ALA A 193 -10.66 28.75 -6.23
N GLY A 194 -11.86 29.30 -6.44
CA GLY A 194 -12.68 29.75 -5.31
C GLY A 194 -13.33 28.51 -4.66
N ALA A 195 -13.37 28.51 -3.33
CA ALA A 195 -13.98 27.50 -2.44
C ALA A 195 -13.12 26.28 -2.04
N GLY A 196 -12.46 26.43 -0.89
CA GLY A 196 -12.78 25.62 0.28
C GLY A 196 -12.23 24.20 0.37
N LEU A 197 -11.00 24.07 0.87
CA LEU A 197 -10.54 22.84 1.54
C LEU A 197 -10.09 23.21 2.96
N ARG A 198 -11.06 23.36 3.88
CA ARG A 198 -10.79 23.33 5.32
C ARG A 198 -10.60 21.86 5.72
N VAL A 199 -9.34 21.42 5.75
CA VAL A 199 -8.97 20.18 6.44
C VAL A 199 -9.13 20.46 7.95
N LYS A 200 -10.17 19.90 8.56
CA LYS A 200 -10.33 19.88 10.01
C LYS A 200 -9.29 18.90 10.57
N LEU A 201 -8.11 19.42 10.90
CA LEU A 201 -7.14 18.71 11.72
C LEU A 201 -7.71 18.62 13.13
N ASN A 202 -8.31 17.49 13.47
CA ASN A 202 -8.60 17.13 14.85
C ASN A 202 -7.30 16.67 15.52
N TYR A 203 -6.48 17.63 15.96
CA TYR A 203 -5.46 17.37 16.97
C TYR A 203 -6.04 17.70 18.34
N ARG A 204 -6.17 16.67 19.17
CA ARG A 204 -6.48 16.79 20.60
C ARG A 204 -5.15 16.90 21.36
N PHE A 205 -5.07 17.92 22.21
CA PHE A 205 -4.07 18.22 23.25
C PHE A 205 -2.70 18.77 22.81
N ILE A 206 -2.42 20.03 23.16
CA ILE A 206 -1.67 20.42 24.38
C ILE A 206 -1.83 21.94 24.57
N ASP A 207 -2.19 22.34 25.79
CA ASP A 207 -2.13 23.72 26.28
C ASP A 207 -0.68 24.19 26.35
N VAL A 208 -0.32 25.23 25.61
CA VAL A 208 0.80 26.11 25.95
C VAL A 208 0.32 27.55 25.77
N ILE A 209 0.13 28.22 26.91
CA ILE A 209 0.03 29.66 27.01
C ILE A 209 1.42 30.24 26.74
N VAL A 210 1.59 30.94 25.62
CA VAL A 210 2.58 32.02 25.51
C VAL A 210 1.85 33.26 25.03
N VAL A 211 1.58 34.15 25.99
CA VAL A 211 1.20 35.53 25.75
C VAL A 211 2.46 36.29 25.37
N VAL A 212 2.57 36.76 24.14
CA VAL A 212 3.33 37.97 23.80
C VAL A 212 2.56 38.76 22.75
N ALA A 213 2.07 39.93 23.15
CA ALA A 213 1.47 40.93 22.29
C ALA A 213 2.56 41.75 21.59
N VAL A 214 2.43 42.00 20.28
CA VAL A 214 2.97 43.18 19.60
C VAL A 214 2.00 43.60 18.49
N VAL A 215 1.89 44.92 18.32
CA VAL A 215 0.82 45.75 17.78
C VAL A 215 1.33 46.51 16.54
N VAL A 216 0.47 46.71 15.51
CA VAL A 216 0.47 47.83 14.50
C VAL A 216 1.62 47.83 13.45
N TRP A 217 1.52 48.22 12.16
CA TRP A 217 0.54 48.81 11.21
C TRP A 217 1.14 48.66 9.78
N TYR A 218 0.32 48.68 8.71
CA TYR A 218 0.27 49.78 7.72
C TYR A 218 -0.68 49.48 6.54
N SER A 219 -1.54 50.47 6.26
CA SER A 219 -2.45 50.62 5.11
C SER A 219 -1.74 51.11 3.85
N TYR A 220 -2.34 50.90 2.67
CA TYR A 220 -2.43 51.75 1.44
C TYR A 220 -3.10 50.87 0.34
N CYS A 221 -3.94 51.29 -0.62
CA CYS A 221 -4.72 52.49 -0.95
C CYS A 221 -5.73 52.09 -2.08
N LEU A 222 -6.79 52.88 -2.25
CA LEU A 222 -7.91 52.81 -3.23
C LEU A 222 -7.44 53.00 -4.71
N GLU A 223 -8.17 52.65 -5.80
CA GLU A 223 -9.43 53.26 -6.29
C GLU A 223 -10.12 52.48 -7.47
N PRO A 224 -11.37 52.85 -7.86
CA PRO A 224 -12.33 52.04 -8.66
C PRO A 224 -12.66 52.61 -10.06
N VAL A 225 -13.06 51.78 -11.05
CA VAL A 225 -13.89 52.21 -12.21
C VAL A 225 -14.61 51.01 -12.86
N GLY A 226 -15.91 51.16 -13.17
CA GLY A 226 -16.46 50.67 -14.44
C GLY A 226 -17.58 49.62 -14.38
N SER A 227 -18.81 50.05 -14.62
CA SER A 227 -19.99 49.25 -14.97
C SER A 227 -19.75 48.42 -16.25
N ILE A 228 -20.11 47.13 -16.23
CA ILE A 228 -20.10 46.27 -17.43
C ILE A 228 -21.48 45.63 -17.62
N ASP A 229 -21.97 45.75 -18.86
CA ASP A 229 -23.28 45.37 -19.38
C ASP A 229 -23.68 43.90 -19.17
N ALA A 230 -24.98 43.70 -18.92
CA ALA A 230 -25.61 42.40 -18.69
C ALA A 230 -25.58 41.45 -19.92
N ASP A 231 -25.22 41.95 -21.11
CA ASP A 231 -25.17 41.15 -22.35
C ASP A 231 -23.81 40.45 -22.58
N SER A 232 -22.77 40.84 -21.84
CA SER A 232 -21.46 40.15 -21.83
C SER A 232 -21.48 38.86 -20.98
N ILE A 233 -22.43 38.77 -20.04
CA ILE A 233 -22.56 37.62 -19.14
C ILE A 233 -23.07 36.38 -19.90
N ALA A 234 -23.96 36.55 -20.88
CA ALA A 234 -24.53 35.42 -21.63
C ALA A 234 -23.55 34.73 -22.58
N ARG A 235 -22.57 35.46 -23.15
CA ARG A 235 -21.55 34.86 -24.04
C ARG A 235 -20.36 34.27 -23.29
N THR A 236 -20.11 34.71 -22.05
CA THR A 236 -19.06 34.15 -21.20
C THR A 236 -19.52 32.91 -20.43
N LEU A 237 -20.83 32.66 -20.35
CA LEU A 237 -21.42 31.49 -19.67
C LEU A 237 -21.45 30.20 -20.52
N ILE A 238 -21.17 30.27 -21.83
CA ILE A 238 -21.10 29.09 -22.72
C ILE A 238 -19.64 28.75 -23.09
N ALA A 239 -18.66 29.46 -22.53
CA ALA A 239 -17.27 29.02 -22.51
C ALA A 239 -17.09 27.95 -21.42
N GLN A 240 -17.59 26.76 -21.77
CA GLN A 240 -17.09 25.45 -21.33
C GLN A 240 -16.53 25.45 -19.91
N LEU A 241 -17.43 25.18 -18.96
CA LEU A 241 -17.07 24.43 -17.78
C LEU A 241 -16.58 23.04 -18.26
N VAL A 242 -15.35 22.97 -18.76
CA VAL A 242 -14.58 21.73 -18.64
C VAL A 242 -14.33 21.62 -17.15
N GLN A 243 -15.31 21.05 -16.47
CA GLN A 243 -15.12 20.46 -15.17
C GLN A 243 -14.12 19.34 -15.40
N TYR A 244 -12.83 19.65 -15.27
CA TYR A 244 -11.95 18.69 -14.64
C TYR A 244 -12.52 18.50 -13.24
N GLY A 245 -13.40 17.50 -13.09
CA GLY A 245 -14.12 17.26 -11.85
C GLY A 245 -13.12 17.21 -10.71
N PHE A 246 -13.24 18.17 -9.78
CA PHE A 246 -12.65 18.20 -8.43
C PHE A 246 -11.48 17.24 -8.17
N SER A 247 -10.38 17.26 -8.95
CA SER A 247 -9.26 16.32 -8.80
C SER A 247 -9.70 14.94 -8.27
N ASP A 248 -10.79 14.40 -8.86
CA ASP A 248 -11.54 13.32 -8.25
C ASP A 248 -10.63 12.09 -8.29
N GLN A 249 -10.57 11.30 -7.22
CA GLN A 249 -9.83 10.02 -7.16
C GLN A 249 -10.03 9.19 -8.43
N ARG A 250 -11.16 9.36 -9.10
CA ARG A 250 -11.48 8.78 -10.41
C ARG A 250 -10.51 9.11 -11.54
N VAL A 251 -10.04 10.36 -11.74
CA VAL A 251 -9.09 10.72 -12.83
C VAL A 251 -7.75 10.01 -12.60
N TYR A 252 -7.37 9.99 -11.35
CA TYR A 252 -6.20 9.38 -10.78
C TYR A 252 -6.23 7.84 -10.94
N ARG A 253 -7.36 7.19 -10.65
CA ARG A 253 -7.66 5.78 -11.02
C ARG A 253 -7.73 5.56 -12.53
N LEU A 254 -8.14 6.56 -13.30
CA LEU A 254 -8.30 6.51 -14.75
C LEU A 254 -6.95 6.40 -15.49
N VAL A 255 -5.88 6.99 -14.96
CA VAL A 255 -4.52 6.93 -15.51
C VAL A 255 -3.69 5.75 -14.96
N GLY A 256 -4.23 4.95 -14.03
CA GLY A 256 -3.59 3.71 -13.53
C GLY A 256 -2.30 3.93 -12.74
N LEU A 257 -2.08 5.13 -12.22
CA LEU A 257 -0.82 5.54 -11.54
C LEU A 257 -0.85 5.34 -10.01
N ILE A 258 -1.90 4.72 -9.44
CA ILE A 258 -2.27 4.92 -8.01
C ILE A 258 -2.58 3.63 -7.27
N ASP A 259 -2.75 2.53 -7.98
CA ASP A 259 -3.26 1.31 -7.36
C ASP A 259 -2.12 0.48 -6.72
N SER A 260 -0.86 0.76 -7.05
CA SER A 260 0.26 -0.03 -6.55
C SER A 260 0.80 0.52 -5.24
N ILE A 261 0.62 -0.26 -4.16
CA ILE A 261 1.47 -0.16 -2.97
C ILE A 261 2.91 -0.41 -3.43
N PRO A 262 3.90 0.38 -2.94
CA PRO A 262 5.29 0.13 -3.29
C PRO A 262 5.68 -1.30 -2.93
N THR A 263 6.11 -2.05 -3.94
CA THR A 263 6.61 -3.42 -3.77
C THR A 263 8.04 -3.34 -3.26
N ILE A 264 8.23 -3.62 -1.97
CA ILE A 264 9.56 -3.63 -1.33
C ILE A 264 10.05 -5.08 -1.26
N ASP A 265 11.29 -5.31 -1.67
CA ASP A 265 11.91 -6.64 -1.60
C ASP A 265 12.34 -6.98 -0.16
N LEU A 266 12.35 -8.28 0.16
CA LEU A 266 12.84 -8.80 1.44
C LEU A 266 14.22 -8.27 1.84
N LEU A 267 15.14 -8.16 0.87
CA LEU A 267 16.51 -7.71 1.10
C LEU A 267 16.59 -6.25 1.54
N GLU A 268 15.62 -5.41 1.17
CA GLU A 268 15.62 -3.99 1.53
C GLU A 268 15.23 -3.75 2.98
N LEU A 269 14.30 -4.54 3.55
CA LEU A 269 13.84 -4.37 4.94
C LEU A 269 14.62 -5.20 5.96
N GLU A 270 15.04 -6.42 5.60
CA GLU A 270 15.74 -7.33 6.50
C GLU A 270 17.27 -7.23 6.43
N GLY A 271 17.77 -6.62 5.34
CA GLY A 271 19.18 -6.39 5.08
C GLY A 271 19.77 -7.36 4.06
N ASN A 272 20.97 -7.03 3.61
CA ASN A 272 21.70 -7.73 2.55
C ASN A 272 22.72 -8.73 3.14
N SER A 273 22.27 -9.64 4.02
CA SER A 273 23.11 -10.70 4.59
C SER A 273 23.00 -12.00 3.79
N THR A 274 24.02 -12.86 3.87
CA THR A 274 24.03 -14.17 3.18
C THR A 274 22.89 -15.08 3.66
N ALA A 275 22.52 -14.97 4.94
CA ALA A 275 21.39 -15.65 5.53
C ALA A 275 20.05 -15.21 4.91
N VAL A 276 19.83 -13.90 4.75
CA VAL A 276 18.61 -13.37 4.12
C VAL A 276 18.54 -13.71 2.63
N HIS A 277 19.67 -13.76 1.91
CA HIS A 277 19.72 -14.27 0.54
C HIS A 277 19.31 -15.74 0.45
N ARG A 278 19.79 -16.58 1.38
CA ARG A 278 19.40 -17.99 1.44
C ARG A 278 17.90 -18.15 1.75
N LEU A 279 17.38 -17.34 2.68
CA LEU A 279 15.95 -17.27 2.99
C LEU A 279 15.13 -16.88 1.76
N ARG A 280 15.50 -15.80 1.08
CA ARG A 280 14.84 -15.32 -0.15
C ARG A 280 14.86 -16.38 -1.25
N HIS A 281 16.00 -17.05 -1.44
CA HIS A 281 16.10 -18.14 -2.41
C HIS A 281 15.12 -19.26 -2.06
N GLY A 282 15.08 -19.71 -0.79
CA GLY A 282 14.16 -20.77 -0.35
C GLY A 282 12.68 -20.41 -0.50
N ILE A 283 12.32 -19.13 -0.34
CA ILE A 283 10.96 -18.62 -0.59
C ILE A 283 10.64 -18.72 -2.10
N ILE A 284 11.51 -18.20 -2.96
CA ILE A 284 11.30 -18.15 -4.42
C ILE A 284 11.24 -19.56 -5.02
N THR A 285 12.13 -20.45 -4.60
CA THR A 285 12.17 -21.86 -5.06
C THR A 285 11.11 -22.72 -4.38
N SER A 286 10.34 -22.17 -3.45
CA SER A 286 9.37 -22.91 -2.63
C SER A 286 9.98 -24.09 -1.86
N THR A 287 11.25 -23.99 -1.44
CA THR A 287 12.00 -25.02 -0.69
C THR A 287 12.40 -24.55 0.71
N CYS A 288 11.51 -23.83 1.41
CA CYS A 288 11.75 -23.50 2.80
C CYS A 288 11.84 -24.78 3.65
N GLY A 289 12.94 -24.93 4.38
CA GLY A 289 13.23 -26.11 5.21
C GLY A 289 12.78 -25.93 6.65
N ASP A 290 12.76 -27.03 7.40
CA ASP A 290 12.38 -27.04 8.82
C ASP A 290 13.47 -26.47 9.74
N GLU A 291 14.69 -26.32 9.23
CA GLU A 291 15.83 -25.76 9.97
C GLU A 291 15.80 -24.22 9.99
N ALA A 292 16.09 -23.65 11.16
CA ALA A 292 16.19 -22.21 11.33
C ALA A 292 17.42 -21.65 10.61
N ILE A 293 17.23 -20.55 9.86
CA ILE A 293 18.34 -19.83 9.24
C ILE A 293 18.85 -18.79 10.24
N LEU A 294 20.11 -18.92 10.65
CA LEU A 294 20.74 -18.04 11.63
C LEU A 294 21.38 -16.82 10.95
N ASP A 295 21.12 -15.63 11.49
CA ASP A 295 21.76 -14.37 11.10
C ASP A 295 22.13 -13.56 12.35
N GLY A 296 23.28 -13.87 12.94
CA GLY A 296 23.76 -13.26 14.17
C GLY A 296 22.85 -13.57 15.36
N GLU A 297 22.06 -12.59 15.78
CA GLU A 297 21.12 -12.71 16.91
C GLU A 297 19.69 -13.03 16.48
N ARG A 298 19.45 -13.16 15.17
CA ARG A 298 18.14 -13.46 14.58
C ARG A 298 18.11 -14.89 14.05
N GLU A 299 16.97 -15.53 14.19
CA GLU A 299 16.66 -16.82 13.59
C GLU A 299 15.42 -16.66 12.70
N PHE A 300 15.51 -17.14 11.47
CA PHE A 300 14.40 -17.12 10.52
C PHE A 300 13.83 -18.52 10.35
N TYR A 301 12.53 -18.66 10.60
CA TYR A 301 11.75 -19.86 10.36
C TYR A 301 10.83 -19.60 9.17
N CYS A 302 10.98 -20.34 8.08
CA CYS A 302 10.17 -20.14 6.87
C CYS A 302 9.23 -21.33 6.62
N ALA A 303 7.99 -21.04 6.24
CA ALA A 303 7.04 -22.04 5.78
C ALA A 303 6.26 -21.52 4.57
N ASN A 304 6.13 -22.36 3.54
CA ASN A 304 5.37 -22.03 2.33
C ASN A 304 3.91 -22.40 2.50
N LEU A 305 3.00 -21.48 2.18
CA LEU A 305 1.57 -21.75 2.29
C LEU A 305 1.09 -22.57 1.08
N LYS A 306 0.50 -23.74 1.36
CA LYS A 306 0.02 -24.64 0.30
C LYS A 306 -1.11 -23.97 -0.49
N GLY A 307 -0.96 -23.93 -1.81
CA GLY A 307 -1.98 -23.40 -2.71
C GLY A 307 -2.01 -21.87 -2.86
N SER A 308 -1.05 -21.16 -2.26
CA SER A 308 -0.87 -19.72 -2.47
C SER A 308 0.58 -19.41 -2.89
N PRO A 309 0.83 -18.23 -3.49
CA PRO A 309 2.19 -17.80 -3.83
C PRO A 309 2.94 -17.24 -2.63
N TYR A 310 2.41 -17.37 -1.41
CA TYR A 310 2.96 -16.70 -0.23
C TYR A 310 3.70 -17.67 0.68
N SER A 311 4.76 -17.16 1.29
CA SER A 311 5.51 -17.79 2.36
C SER A 311 5.40 -16.94 3.62
N VAL A 312 5.23 -17.61 4.75
CA VAL A 312 5.25 -17.00 6.07
C VAL A 312 6.64 -17.21 6.65
N VAL A 313 7.24 -16.11 7.12
CA VAL A 313 8.51 -16.15 7.84
C VAL A 313 8.27 -15.65 9.26
N ILE A 314 8.71 -16.41 10.24
CA ILE A 314 8.75 -15.99 11.64
C ILE A 314 10.19 -15.66 11.96
N VAL A 315 10.42 -14.43 12.43
CA VAL A 315 11.73 -13.97 12.87
C VAL A 315 11.75 -13.94 14.39
N ASN A 316 12.70 -14.67 14.97
CA ASN A 316 12.96 -14.70 16.40
C ASN A 316 14.29 -14.02 16.71
N SER A 317 14.32 -13.13 17.70
CA SER A 317 15.57 -12.55 18.21
C SER A 317 15.99 -13.26 19.50
N VAL A 318 17.11 -13.98 19.46
CA VAL A 318 17.55 -14.86 20.56
C VAL A 318 17.93 -14.08 21.81
N LYS A 319 18.54 -12.89 21.65
CA LYS A 319 19.04 -12.08 22.77
C LYS A 319 18.05 -11.05 23.31
N ARG A 320 16.89 -10.86 22.66
CA ARG A 320 15.86 -9.96 23.20
C ARG A 320 15.09 -10.69 24.28
N GLU A 321 15.30 -10.29 25.53
CA GLU A 321 14.50 -10.77 26.66
C GLU A 321 13.10 -10.14 26.58
N THR A 322 12.07 -10.96 26.32
CA THR A 322 10.70 -10.55 26.63
C THR A 322 10.43 -10.77 28.11
N LEU A 323 9.85 -9.76 28.75
CA LEU A 323 9.39 -9.87 30.12
C LEU A 323 8.14 -10.76 30.14
N ALA A 324 8.32 -12.04 30.46
CA ALA A 324 7.23 -12.97 30.65
C ALA A 324 6.65 -12.80 32.05
N TYR A 325 5.36 -12.43 32.13
CA TYR A 325 4.63 -12.42 33.39
C TYR A 325 4.20 -13.85 33.74
N THR A 326 5.02 -14.55 34.51
CA THR A 326 4.81 -15.97 34.85
C THR A 326 4.05 -16.17 36.16
N GLU A 327 4.19 -15.26 37.14
CA GLU A 327 3.64 -15.43 38.48
C GLU A 327 3.07 -14.12 39.05
N LYS A 328 2.12 -14.24 39.97
CA LYS A 328 1.55 -13.09 40.68
C LYS A 328 2.57 -12.46 41.63
N VAL A 329 3.00 -11.26 41.31
CA VAL A 329 3.94 -10.50 42.12
C VAL A 329 3.20 -9.64 43.14
N THR A 330 3.41 -9.87 44.44
CA THR A 330 2.73 -9.14 45.52
C THR A 330 3.55 -7.97 46.07
N THR A 331 4.84 -7.90 45.74
CA THR A 331 5.77 -6.89 46.24
C THR A 331 6.17 -5.93 45.13
N LEU A 332 6.11 -4.63 45.40
CA LEU A 332 6.64 -3.61 44.50
C LEU A 332 8.07 -3.25 44.93
N ASP A 333 9.00 -3.36 43.99
CA ASP A 333 10.43 -3.13 44.17
C ASP A 333 10.90 -2.06 43.16
N THR A 334 11.34 -0.92 43.67
CA THR A 334 11.73 0.26 42.89
C THR A 334 13.24 0.45 42.89
N ALA A 335 13.80 0.92 41.78
CA ALA A 335 15.21 1.30 41.70
C ALA A 335 15.46 2.64 42.41
N ASN A 336 16.57 2.72 43.16
CA ASN A 336 17.01 3.94 43.85
C ASN A 336 17.90 4.83 42.97
N ASN A 337 17.58 4.97 41.69
CA ASN A 337 18.35 5.81 40.76
C ASN A 337 17.76 7.23 40.70
N PRO A 338 18.53 8.30 40.98
CA PRO A 338 18.03 9.68 40.97
C PRO A 338 17.51 10.15 39.59
N PHE A 339 17.88 9.48 38.50
CA PHE A 339 17.40 9.79 37.15
C PHE A 339 16.12 9.05 36.76
N VAL A 340 15.68 8.09 37.56
CA VAL A 340 14.50 7.28 37.28
C VAL A 340 13.39 7.68 38.24
N THR A 341 12.26 8.10 37.68
CA THR A 341 11.03 8.35 38.44
C THR A 341 9.92 7.48 37.88
N TYR A 342 9.08 6.96 38.77
CA TYR A 342 7.97 6.10 38.39
C TYR A 342 6.69 6.93 38.34
N TYR A 343 6.02 6.92 37.20
CA TYR A 343 4.84 7.75 36.96
C TYR A 343 3.62 6.92 36.60
N LEU A 344 2.52 7.14 37.32
CA LEU A 344 1.24 6.47 37.09
C LEU A 344 0.23 7.46 36.47
N SER A 345 0.06 7.39 35.15
CA SER A 345 -0.86 8.25 34.41
C SER A 345 -2.33 7.82 34.51
N SER A 346 -2.56 6.51 34.67
CA SER A 346 -3.90 5.94 34.63
C SER A 346 -4.72 6.33 35.87
N ARG A 347 -5.94 6.83 35.62
CA ARG A 347 -6.89 7.22 36.67
C ARG A 347 -7.74 6.06 37.17
N SER A 348 -7.92 5.03 36.35
CA SER A 348 -8.81 3.90 36.66
C SER A 348 -8.21 2.90 37.64
N VAL A 349 -6.90 2.98 37.90
CA VAL A 349 -6.20 2.05 38.80
C VAL A 349 -6.73 2.18 40.21
N CYS A 350 -7.02 1.04 40.84
CA CYS A 350 -7.58 0.94 42.18
C CYS A 350 -8.95 1.64 42.31
N ASP A 351 -9.85 1.44 41.34
CA ASP A 351 -11.20 2.01 41.35
C ASP A 351 -11.23 3.53 41.59
N TRP A 352 -10.34 4.27 40.92
CA TRP A 352 -10.18 5.73 41.07
C TRP A 352 -9.79 6.23 42.47
N LYS A 353 -9.45 5.35 43.42
CA LYS A 353 -9.06 5.77 44.79
C LYS A 353 -7.81 6.65 44.83
N LEU A 354 -6.97 6.58 43.80
CA LEU A 354 -5.74 7.39 43.65
C LEU A 354 -5.98 8.71 42.90
N ASP A 355 -7.18 8.93 42.34
CA ASP A 355 -7.47 10.14 41.55
C ASP A 355 -7.35 11.46 42.34
N PRO A 356 -7.68 11.52 43.67
CA PRO A 356 -7.49 12.73 44.47
C PRO A 356 -6.02 13.17 44.61
N LEU A 357 -5.06 12.27 44.39
CA LEU A 357 -3.64 12.57 44.49
C LEU A 357 -3.10 13.18 43.18
N PRO A 358 -2.14 14.12 43.25
CA PRO A 358 -1.39 14.58 42.08
C PRO A 358 -0.76 13.40 41.33
N ALA A 359 -0.74 13.45 39.99
CA ALA A 359 -0.26 12.33 39.18
C ALA A 359 1.18 11.86 39.51
N ALA A 360 2.02 12.77 40.01
CA ALA A 360 3.39 12.46 40.43
C ALA A 360 3.48 11.61 41.71
N SER A 361 2.50 11.69 42.62
CA SER A 361 2.51 10.95 43.90
C SER A 361 1.63 9.71 43.90
N ARG A 362 0.89 9.46 42.81
CA ARG A 362 -0.01 8.30 42.69
C ARG A 362 0.74 6.97 42.71
N PHE A 363 1.93 6.93 42.13
CA PHE A 363 2.74 5.71 42.10
C PHE A 363 3.23 5.34 43.51
N ASP A 364 3.74 6.31 44.27
CA ASP A 364 4.20 6.09 45.64
C ASP A 364 3.06 5.67 46.57
N ALA A 365 1.86 6.21 46.35
CA ALA A 365 0.67 5.85 47.11
C ALA A 365 0.11 4.45 46.78
N LEU A 366 0.55 3.81 45.68
CA LEU A 366 0.00 2.53 45.20
C LEU A 366 0.23 1.36 46.17
N GLN A 367 1.32 1.36 46.95
CA GLN A 367 1.55 0.36 47.99
C GLN A 367 0.63 0.57 49.21
N GLY A 368 0.39 1.83 49.59
CA GLY A 368 -0.31 2.20 50.82
C GLY A 368 -1.84 2.18 50.73
N VAL A 369 -2.41 2.21 49.53
CA VAL A 369 -3.87 2.21 49.33
C VAL A 369 -4.42 0.79 49.25
N ALA A 370 -5.53 0.55 49.98
CA ALA A 370 -6.27 -0.72 49.91
C ALA A 370 -7.07 -0.80 48.60
N CYS A 371 -6.48 -1.46 47.60
CA CYS A 371 -7.09 -1.74 46.31
C CYS A 371 -7.70 -3.15 46.30
N GLU A 372 -8.92 -3.29 45.78
CA GLU A 372 -9.56 -4.61 45.56
C GLU A 372 -9.10 -5.23 44.23
N GLU A 373 -8.64 -4.39 43.28
CA GLU A 373 -8.06 -4.84 42.00
C GLU A 373 -6.70 -5.56 42.17
N ASP A 374 -6.42 -6.48 41.24
CA ASP A 374 -5.17 -7.22 41.19
C ASP A 374 -3.99 -6.32 40.76
N ARG A 375 -3.12 -5.99 41.72
CA ARG A 375 -1.93 -5.13 41.51
C ARG A 375 -0.71 -5.90 41.00
N SER A 376 -0.85 -7.19 40.75
CA SER A 376 0.30 -8.04 40.42
C SER A 376 0.97 -7.70 39.10
N LEU A 377 0.19 -7.28 38.10
CA LEU A 377 0.71 -6.84 36.80
C LEU A 377 1.54 -5.54 36.90
N PRO A 378 1.04 -4.43 37.47
CA PRO A 378 1.85 -3.21 37.61
C PRO A 378 3.07 -3.41 38.52
N TYR A 379 2.99 -4.28 39.53
CA TYR A 379 4.13 -4.62 40.37
C TYR A 379 5.18 -5.41 39.60
N ALA A 380 4.78 -6.44 38.84
CA ALA A 380 5.71 -7.19 38.01
C ALA A 380 6.37 -6.33 36.94
N LEU A 381 5.63 -5.41 36.30
CA LEU A 381 6.19 -4.48 35.32
C LEU A 381 7.27 -3.59 35.96
N THR A 382 6.99 -3.03 37.13
CA THR A 382 7.95 -2.18 37.84
C THR A 382 9.20 -2.96 38.21
N ASN A 383 9.04 -4.15 38.79
CA ASN A 383 10.15 -4.98 39.24
C ASN A 383 11.01 -5.45 38.07
N ALA A 384 10.38 -5.78 36.94
CA ALA A 384 11.09 -6.15 35.72
C ALA A 384 11.95 -5.00 35.16
N LEU A 385 11.46 -3.77 35.28
CA LEU A 385 12.20 -2.57 34.87
C LEU A 385 13.31 -2.16 35.85
N LYS A 386 13.41 -2.79 37.03
CA LYS A 386 14.40 -2.44 38.05
C LYS A 386 15.83 -2.55 37.55
N LYS A 387 16.23 -3.69 36.96
CA LYS A 387 17.58 -3.88 36.43
C LYS A 387 17.93 -2.84 35.36
N TRP A 388 16.97 -2.52 34.50
CA TRP A 388 17.12 -1.48 33.50
C TRP A 388 17.30 -0.12 34.18
N ALA A 389 16.44 0.26 35.12
CA ALA A 389 16.53 1.52 35.86
C ALA A 389 17.83 1.66 36.67
N GLU A 390 18.34 0.58 37.24
CA GLU A 390 19.63 0.53 37.93
C GLU A 390 20.83 0.62 36.98
N SER A 391 20.68 0.19 35.72
CA SER A 391 21.75 0.28 34.71
C SER A 391 22.05 1.71 34.23
N TRP A 392 21.15 2.66 34.51
CA TRP A 392 21.38 4.07 34.16
C TRP A 392 22.53 4.64 35.00
N PRO A 393 23.37 5.51 34.42
CA PRO A 393 24.52 6.10 35.13
C PRO A 393 24.09 6.75 36.45
N GLN A 394 24.80 6.45 37.54
CA GLN A 394 24.62 7.16 38.80
C GLN A 394 25.46 8.44 38.80
N TYR A 395 24.94 9.50 39.40
CA TYR A 395 25.68 10.74 39.59
C TYR A 395 26.87 10.45 40.52
N VAL A 396 28.09 10.36 39.99
CA VAL A 396 29.29 10.35 40.82
C VAL A 396 29.51 11.79 41.23
N SER A 397 29.08 12.16 42.44
CA SER A 397 29.54 13.41 43.04
C SER A 397 31.04 13.27 43.25
N ASN A 398 31.84 13.85 42.36
CA ASN A 398 33.25 14.11 42.65
C ASN A 398 33.28 15.07 43.84
N ASN A 399 33.45 14.50 45.03
CA ASN A 399 33.79 15.23 46.25
C ASN A 399 35.25 15.69 46.18
#